data_AF-A0A7X0E345-F1
#
_entry.id   AF-A0A7X0E345-F1
#
_cell.length_a   1.000
_cell.length_b   1.000
_cell.length_c   1.000
_cell.angle_alpha   90.00
_cell.angle_beta   90.00
_cell.angle_gamma   90.00
#
_symmetry.space_group_name_H-M   'P 1'
#
loop_
_entity.id
_entity.type
_entity.pdbx_description
1 polymer ?
#
loop_
_entity_poly.entity_id
_entity_poly.type
_entity_poly.pdbx_seq_one_letter_code
_entity_poly.pdbx_strand_id
1 'polypeptide(L)' 'MKFVVEVKESKAAALMALLNDLPYVKTKPLTPYKAKVLEDVKEAVDELNLVLAGKMKARNADDLLNEL' A
#
# COMPACT_ATOMS: atom_id res chain seq x y z
N MET A 1 3.41 5.12 -17.18
CA MET A 1 2.93 5.69 -15.90
C MET A 1 2.25 4.59 -15.09
N LYS A 2 2.30 4.64 -13.75
CA LYS A 2 1.66 3.66 -12.84
C LYS A 2 0.72 4.42 -11.90
N PHE A 3 -0.46 3.89 -11.65
CA PHE A 3 -1.46 4.48 -10.78
C PHE A 3 -2.19 3.38 -10.00
N VAL A 4 -2.65 3.69 -8.79
CA VAL A 4 -3.46 2.81 -7.95
C VAL A 4 -4.92 3.20 -8.15
N VAL A 5 -5.78 2.21 -8.40
CA VAL A 5 -7.22 2.44 -8.59
C VAL A 5 -7.96 1.71 -7.48
N GLU A 6 -8.70 2.48 -6.68
CA GLU A 6 -9.62 1.93 -5.69
C GLU A 6 -10.97 1.70 -6.36
N VAL A 7 -11.46 0.46 -6.29
CA VAL A 7 -12.75 0.05 -6.87
C VAL A 7 -13.49 -0.82 -5.87
N LYS A 8 -14.81 -0.69 -5.86
CA LYS A 8 -15.67 -1.59 -5.09
C LYS A 8 -15.44 -3.03 -5.55
N GLU A 9 -15.31 -3.96 -4.59
CA GLU A 9 -15.06 -5.39 -4.84
C GLU A 9 -16.03 -5.96 -5.89
N SER A 10 -17.31 -5.59 -5.82
CA SER A 10 -18.35 -6.03 -6.75
C SER A 10 -18.14 -5.59 -8.20
N LYS A 11 -17.32 -4.57 -8.44
CA LYS A 11 -16.98 -4.05 -9.77
C LYS A 11 -15.54 -4.30 -10.17
N ALA A 12 -14.71 -4.85 -9.28
CA ALA A 12 -13.29 -5.11 -9.54
C ALA A 12 -13.10 -6.11 -10.70
N ALA A 13 -13.90 -7.18 -10.74
CA ALA A 13 -13.86 -8.17 -11.81
C ALA A 13 -14.21 -7.57 -13.19
N ALA A 14 -15.23 -6.71 -13.23
CA ALA A 14 -15.65 -6.03 -14.46
C ALA A 14 -14.57 -5.05 -14.96
N LEU A 15 -13.96 -4.28 -14.05
CA LEU A 15 -12.87 -3.37 -14.42
C LEU A 15 -11.63 -4.13 -14.91
N MET A 16 -11.26 -5.22 -14.24
CA MET A 16 -10.12 -6.07 -14.65
C MET A 16 -10.32 -6.66 -16.04
N ALA A 17 -11.53 -7.09 -16.38
CA ALA A 17 -11.85 -7.58 -17.71
C ALA A 17 -11.63 -6.51 -18.79
N LEU A 18 -12.11 -5.28 -18.54
CA LEU A 18 -11.91 -4.15 -19.46
C LEU A 18 -10.42 -3.77 -19.59
N LEU A 19 -9.68 -3.75 -18.48
CA LEU A 19 -8.26 -3.39 -18.51
C LEU A 19 -7.39 -4.47 -19.16
N ASN A 20 -7.79 -5.74 -19.09
CA ASN A 20 -7.09 -6.83 -19.76
C ASN A 20 -7.31 -6.84 -21.28
N ASP A 21 -8.43 -6.30 -21.75
CA ASP A 21 -8.73 -6.18 -23.18
C ASP A 21 -7.89 -5.08 -23.87
N LEU A 22 -7.33 -4.15 -23.08
CA LEU A 22 -6.46 -3.09 -23.59
C LEU A 22 -5.03 -3.60 -23.77
N PRO A 23 -4.51 -3.73 -25.01
CA PRO A 23 -3.19 -4.34 -25.28
C PRO A 23 -2.01 -3.50 -24.78
N TYR A 24 -2.25 -2.25 -24.43
CA TYR A 24 -1.25 -1.30 -23.92
C TYR A 24 -1.26 -1.20 -22.38
N VAL A 25 -2.13 -1.92 -21.68
CA VAL A 25 -2.25 -1.91 -20.23
C VAL A 25 -1.77 -3.24 -19.66
N LYS A 26 -0.81 -3.18 -18.73
CA LYS A 26 -0.40 -4.34 -17.93
C LYS A 26 -1.06 -4.23 -16.56
N THR A 27 -2.09 -5.03 -16.34
CA THR A 27 -2.73 -5.15 -15.03
C THR A 27 -1.92 -6.09 -14.14
N LYS A 28 -1.83 -5.76 -12.86
CA LYS A 28 -1.35 -6.68 -11.83
C LYS A 28 -2.32 -6.58 -10.67
N PRO A 29 -3.01 -7.68 -10.28
CA PRO A 29 -3.85 -7.64 -9.11
C PRO A 29 -2.95 -7.40 -7.89
N LEU A 30 -3.27 -6.35 -7.15
CA LEU A 30 -2.75 -6.17 -5.81
C LEU A 30 -3.58 -7.12 -4.94
N THR A 31 -2.99 -8.22 -4.48
CA THR A 31 -3.68 -9.07 -3.50
C THR A 31 -3.93 -8.23 -2.24
N PRO A 32 -5.00 -8.50 -1.46
CA PRO A 32 -5.29 -7.74 -0.25
C PRO A 32 -4.09 -7.65 0.69
N TYR A 33 -3.33 -8.74 0.79
CA TYR A 33 -2.07 -8.78 1.53
C TYR A 33 -1.00 -7.82 0.98
N LYS A 34 -0.81 -7.78 -0.35
CA LYS A 34 0.16 -6.87 -0.98
C LYS A 34 -0.28 -5.41 -0.89
N ALA A 35 -1.57 -5.13 -0.90
CA ALA A 35 -2.11 -3.79 -0.68
C ALA A 35 -1.81 -3.32 0.73
N LYS A 36 -2.16 -4.16 1.73
CA LYS A 36 -1.90 -3.89 3.14
C LYS A 36 -0.42 -3.67 3.43
N VAL A 37 0.46 -4.55 2.96
CA VAL A 37 1.91 -4.39 3.16
C VAL A 37 2.44 -3.10 2.52
N LEU A 38 1.91 -2.70 1.36
CA LEU A 38 2.34 -1.44 0.73
C LEU A 38 1.89 -0.22 1.55
N GLU A 39 0.69 -0.28 2.11
CA GLU A 39 0.11 0.76 2.96
C GLU A 39 0.86 0.86 4.28
N ASP A 40 1.05 -0.27 4.97
CA ASP A 40 1.81 -0.38 6.22
C ASP A 40 3.26 0.14 6.04
N VAL A 41 3.92 -0.20 4.93
CA VAL A 41 5.28 0.27 4.63
C VAL A 41 5.29 1.77 4.35
N LYS A 42 4.29 2.29 3.63
CA LYS A 42 4.18 3.73 3.35
C LYS A 42 3.97 4.50 4.65
N GLU A 43 3.08 4.03 5.51
CA GLU A 43 2.80 4.62 6.81
C GLU A 43 4.06 4.64 7.68
N ALA A 44 4.80 3.52 7.76
CA ALA A 44 6.06 3.45 8.48
C ALA A 44 7.11 4.45 7.97
N VAL A 45 7.20 4.66 6.65
CA VAL A 45 8.12 5.65 6.06
C VAL A 45 7.68 7.07 6.38
N ASP A 46 6.37 7.37 6.34
CA ASP A 46 5.84 8.68 6.69
C ASP A 46 6.06 9.00 8.18
N GLU A 47 5.87 8.02 9.07
CA GLU A 47 6.19 8.16 10.50
C GLU A 47 7.70 8.40 10.73
N LEU A 48 8.57 7.65 10.06
CA LEU A 48 10.01 7.86 10.14
C LEU A 48 10.41 9.26 9.66
N ASN A 49 9.79 9.76 8.58
CA ASN A 49 10.02 11.13 8.12
C ASN A 49 9.58 12.17 9.15
N LEU A 50 8.49 11.94 9.89
CA LEU A 50 8.05 12.82 10.99
C LEU A 50 9.00 12.79 12.19
N VAL A 51 9.56 11.62 12.48
CA VAL A 51 10.62 11.45 13.51
C VAL A 51 11.87 12.22 13.11
N LEU A 52 12.34 12.05 11.87
CA LEU A 52 13.50 12.78 11.34
C LEU A 52 13.27 14.29 11.30
N ALA A 53 12.03 14.73 11.05
CA ALA A 53 11.64 16.13 11.12
C ALA A 53 11.50 16.68 12.56
N GLY A 54 11.75 15.85 13.58
CA GLY A 54 11.66 16.22 15.00
C GLY A 54 10.23 16.44 15.50
N LYS A 55 9.22 16.05 14.73
CA LYS A 55 7.79 16.21 15.08
C LYS A 55 7.23 15.04 15.88
N MET A 56 7.92 13.91 15.87
CA MET A 56 7.51 12.68 16.56
C MET A 56 8.73 12.05 17.25
N LYS A 57 8.54 11.44 18.42
CA LYS A 57 9.61 10.68 19.08
C LYS A 57 9.62 9.27 18.51
N ALA A 58 10.79 8.82 18.05
CA ALA A 58 10.98 7.42 17.72
C ALA A 58 10.72 6.57 18.96
N ARG A 59 10.02 5.44 18.79
CA ARG A 59 10.01 4.39 19.81
C ARG A 59 11.22 3.48 19.63
N ASN A 60 11.64 2.84 20.71
CA ASN A 60 12.68 1.84 20.64
C ASN A 60 12.19 0.63 19.81
N ALA A 61 13.04 0.11 18.93
CA ALA A 61 12.74 -1.04 18.10
C ALA A 61 12.57 -2.32 18.94
N ASP A 62 13.34 -2.47 20.01
CA ASP A 62 13.26 -3.63 20.91
C ASP A 62 11.91 -3.67 21.65
N ASP A 63 11.42 -2.51 22.10
CA ASP A 63 10.11 -2.41 22.76
C ASP A 63 8.97 -2.74 21.80
N LEU A 64 9.05 -2.28 20.54
CA LEU A 64 8.09 -2.65 19.50
C LEU A 64 8.03 -4.16 19.27
N LEU A 65 9.19 -4.80 19.12
CA LEU A 65 9.25 -6.25 18.85
C LEU A 65 8.72 -7.09 20.00
N ASN A 66 8.76 -6.58 21.23
CA ASN A 66 8.23 -7.26 22.41
C ASN A 66 6.71 -7.07 22.62
N GLU A 67 6.07 -6.13 21.90
CA GLU A 67 4.62 -5.86 21.98
C GLU A 67 3.77 -6.61 20.93
N LEU A 68 4.40 -7.25 19.94
CA LEU A 68 3.76 -8.01 18.85
C LEU A 68 3.76 -9.52 19.12
#